data_AF-A0AAE9DKQ3-F1
#
_entry.id   AF-A0AAE9DKQ3-F1
#
_cell.length_a   1.000
_cell.length_b   1.000
_cell.length_c   1.000
_cell.angle_alpha   90.00
_cell.angle_beta   90.00
_cell.angle_gamma   90.00
#
_symmetry.space_group_name_H-M   'P 1'
#
loop_
_entity.id
_entity.type
_entity.pdbx_description
1 polymer ?
#
loop_
_entity_poly.entity_id
_entity_poly.type
_entity_poly.pdbx_seq_one_letter_code
_entity_poly.pdbx_strand_id
1 'polypeptide(L)'
;MDVDPVNSEMELDNKPTCETVPGLPQKKHYRQRAHSNPHSDHDIEYPLTPDHMDWSKQYGDYAAGRQVEFADIETLMIGMEIRVKVSDYVNEKIQALRKHHEGAGHYRNIAVLRSNAMKYMPNYFRKGQLSKMFFLFPDPHFKNKKHKWRIITPTLVSEYAYVLREQGLIYTITDVKDLHDWMVKHLNEHPLFERLSDDEMKADPVVAMLYESTEEGQKLWAKMGGGGEDEYESLPTHSIPVHLAAGALAGAVEHCVMFPFDSVKTRMQSLCPCPETKCPTPVHSLMSIVKREGWLRPLRGVNAVAAGSMPAHALYFTVYEKMKSFLTGNTAGHEHTLAYGASGVVATLIHDAVMNPAEVVKQRMQMAYSPYGSSLECARCVYNREGFAAFYRSYTTQLAMNVPFQAIHFMGYEFWQQVLNPEHKYDPKSHLIAGGLAGGLAAAVTTPMDCVKTVLNTQQAAEADPSNRRIFLKARYRYRGISDAVRTIYSQRGMAGFSCGLQARVIFQVPATALSWSVYELFKFMLSFEGGHSS
;
A
#
# COMPACT_ATOMS: atom_id res chain seq x y z
N MET A 1 -3.93 74.18 12.34
CA MET A 1 -4.09 72.76 11.95
C MET A 1 -4.57 72.01 13.19
N ASP A 2 -5.71 72.35 13.80
CA ASP A 2 -7.10 72.40 13.28
C ASP A 2 -7.46 71.09 12.59
N VAL A 3 -8.14 70.12 13.25
CA VAL A 3 -9.53 70.06 13.78
C VAL A 3 -10.42 69.23 12.84
N ASP A 4 -10.76 68.02 13.32
CA ASP A 4 -12.07 67.35 13.26
C ASP A 4 -12.60 66.75 11.92
N PRO A 5 -13.76 66.04 11.90
CA PRO A 5 -13.83 64.57 11.87
C PRO A 5 -14.86 64.10 10.79
N VAL A 6 -15.10 62.79 10.61
CA VAL A 6 -16.44 62.32 10.16
C VAL A 6 -16.70 60.92 10.72
N ASN A 7 -17.71 60.85 11.57
CA ASN A 7 -18.46 59.65 11.90
C ASN A 7 -19.58 59.51 10.85
N SER A 8 -19.79 58.34 10.26
CA SER A 8 -21.07 58.01 9.61
C SER A 8 -21.29 56.50 9.63
N GLU A 9 -22.22 56.10 10.49
CA GLU A 9 -22.85 54.79 10.58
C GLU A 9 -23.58 54.42 9.27
N MET A 10 -23.50 53.14 8.89
CA MET A 10 -24.46 52.34 8.08
C MET A 10 -23.73 51.03 7.70
N GLU A 11 -24.15 49.80 7.96
CA GLU A 11 -25.47 49.23 8.24
C GLU A 11 -25.33 48.05 9.21
N LEU A 12 -26.26 47.97 10.17
CA LEU A 12 -26.72 46.69 10.70
C LEU A 12 -27.54 45.99 9.61
N ASP A 13 -27.02 44.91 9.02
CA ASP A 13 -27.83 43.70 8.81
C ASP A 13 -26.95 42.50 8.41
N ASN A 14 -26.81 41.54 9.32
CA ASN A 14 -26.95 40.11 8.99
C ASN A 14 -26.89 39.28 10.29
N LYS A 15 -28.10 38.94 10.76
CA LYS A 15 -28.36 37.83 11.69
C LYS A 15 -27.94 36.47 11.08
N PRO A 16 -27.79 35.44 11.92
CA PRO A 16 -26.72 34.45 11.82
C PRO A 16 -26.98 33.43 10.70
N THR A 17 -25.99 33.24 9.83
CA THR A 17 -25.96 32.11 8.91
C THR A 17 -25.28 30.93 9.60
N CYS A 18 -26.09 29.91 9.94
CA CYS A 18 -25.72 28.52 10.22
C CYS A 18 -24.36 28.32 10.91
N GLU A 19 -24.35 28.18 12.25
CA GLU A 19 -23.16 27.80 13.01
C GLU A 19 -22.53 26.55 12.37
N THR A 20 -21.41 26.73 11.67
CA THR A 20 -20.66 25.62 11.09
C THR A 20 -20.13 24.79 12.25
N VAL A 21 -20.67 23.59 12.44
CA VAL A 21 -20.16 22.65 13.43
C VAL A 21 -18.66 22.46 13.19
N PRO A 22 -17.79 22.66 14.19
CA PRO A 22 -16.36 22.55 14.00
C PRO A 22 -15.99 21.17 13.43
N GLY A 23 -15.10 21.15 12.43
CA GLY A 23 -14.58 19.91 11.86
C GLY A 23 -13.85 19.07 12.90
N LEU A 24 -13.73 17.76 12.66
CA LEU A 24 -12.97 16.86 13.53
C LEU A 24 -11.49 17.31 13.58
N PRO A 25 -10.84 17.30 14.77
CA PRO A 25 -9.45 17.70 14.89
C PRO A 25 -8.55 16.75 14.08
N GLN A 26 -7.49 17.29 13.50
CA GLN A 26 -6.54 16.50 12.71
C GLN A 26 -5.30 16.14 13.54
N LYS A 27 -5.02 14.83 13.68
CA LYS A 27 -3.91 14.27 14.48
C LYS A 27 -2.54 14.91 14.20
N LYS A 28 -2.31 15.41 12.98
CA LYS A 28 -1.05 16.09 12.58
C LYS A 28 -0.71 17.32 13.42
N HIS A 29 -1.71 18.00 13.97
CA HIS A 29 -1.52 19.21 14.80
C HIS A 29 -1.19 18.90 16.27
N TYR A 30 -1.28 17.64 16.67
CA TYR A 30 -1.10 17.18 18.06
C TYR A 30 0.11 16.25 18.20
N ARG A 31 1.13 16.44 17.36
CA ARG A 31 2.35 15.63 17.40
C ARG A 31 3.15 15.92 18.67
N GLN A 32 3.48 14.87 19.41
CA GLN A 32 4.39 14.87 20.55
C GLN A 32 5.29 13.62 20.46
N ARG A 33 6.40 13.59 21.21
CA ARG A 33 7.23 12.38 21.32
C ARG A 33 6.37 11.20 21.75
N ALA A 34 6.56 10.05 21.09
CA ALA A 34 5.76 8.85 21.32
C ALA A 34 5.85 8.37 22.77
N HIS A 35 7.04 8.41 23.37
CA HIS A 35 7.27 7.92 24.72
C HIS A 35 7.27 9.03 25.76
N SER A 36 6.54 8.82 26.85
CA SER A 36 6.61 9.64 28.05
C SER A 36 7.24 8.85 29.19
N ASN A 37 8.01 9.51 30.06
CA ASN A 37 8.47 8.87 31.29
C ASN A 37 7.30 8.87 32.29
N PRO A 38 6.76 7.72 32.69
CA PRO A 38 5.66 7.68 33.64
C PRO A 38 6.07 8.09 35.06
N HIS A 39 7.37 8.10 35.37
CA HIS A 39 7.84 8.54 36.69
C HIS A 39 8.31 9.98 36.72
N SER A 40 8.36 10.71 35.59
CA SER A 40 8.64 12.14 35.66
C SER A 40 7.53 12.86 36.41
N ASP A 41 7.90 13.94 37.07
CA ASP A 41 6.93 14.83 37.71
C ASP A 41 6.24 15.62 36.61
N HIS A 42 4.97 15.28 36.41
CA HIS A 42 4.06 16.01 35.56
C HIS A 42 3.22 16.90 36.46
N ASP A 43 2.91 18.10 36.00
CA ASP A 43 1.94 18.97 36.65
C ASP A 43 0.52 18.42 36.36
N ILE A 44 0.13 17.41 37.16
CA ILE A 44 -1.15 16.70 37.12
C ILE A 44 -1.70 16.70 38.54
N GLU A 45 -2.92 17.19 38.69
CA GLU A 45 -3.65 17.17 39.95
C GLU A 45 -4.33 15.81 40.13
N TYR A 46 -4.07 15.15 41.27
CA TYR A 46 -4.69 13.88 41.62
C TYR A 46 -5.72 14.11 42.73
N PRO A 47 -6.89 13.46 42.70
CA PRO A 47 -7.83 13.49 43.82
C PRO A 47 -7.19 12.87 45.06
N LEU A 48 -7.61 13.33 46.25
CA LEU A 48 -7.12 12.76 47.52
C LEU A 48 -7.72 11.37 47.78
N THR A 49 -9.00 11.19 47.45
CA THR A 49 -9.72 9.92 47.53
C THR A 49 -10.75 9.86 46.39
N PRO A 50 -11.31 8.67 46.08
CA PRO A 50 -12.34 8.54 45.05
C PRO A 50 -13.56 9.46 45.27
N ASP A 51 -13.87 9.79 46.53
CA ASP A 51 -15.00 10.67 46.87
C ASP A 51 -14.73 12.16 46.53
N HIS A 52 -13.46 12.55 46.40
CA HIS A 52 -13.06 13.89 45.95
C HIS A 52 -12.99 14.00 44.42
N MET A 53 -13.20 12.89 43.68
CA MET A 53 -13.19 12.91 42.23
C MET A 53 -14.53 13.43 41.68
N ASP A 54 -14.50 14.63 41.11
CA ASP A 54 -15.67 15.26 40.50
C ASP A 54 -15.76 14.94 39.00
N TRP A 55 -16.56 13.92 38.68
CA TRP A 55 -16.83 13.47 37.30
C TRP A 55 -17.71 14.45 36.49
N SER A 56 -18.36 15.42 37.13
CA SER A 56 -19.19 16.41 36.43
C SER A 56 -18.35 17.30 35.50
N LYS A 57 -17.05 17.47 35.79
CA LYS A 57 -16.11 18.19 34.91
C LYS A 57 -15.94 17.52 33.55
N GLN A 58 -16.08 16.20 33.46
CA GLN A 58 -15.85 15.42 32.23
C GLN A 58 -17.16 15.12 31.47
N TYR A 59 -18.24 14.86 32.21
CA TYR A 59 -19.52 14.41 31.63
C TYR A 59 -20.67 15.42 31.80
N GLY A 60 -20.46 16.54 32.49
CA GLY A 60 -21.50 17.53 32.76
C GLY A 60 -22.63 16.99 33.62
N ASP A 61 -23.85 17.38 33.28
CA ASP A 61 -25.10 16.88 33.88
C ASP A 61 -25.29 15.36 33.70
N TYR A 62 -24.66 14.76 32.69
CA TYR A 62 -24.73 13.32 32.45
C TYR A 62 -24.04 12.51 33.56
N ALA A 63 -23.17 13.12 34.36
CA ALA A 63 -22.56 12.49 35.53
C ALA A 63 -23.56 12.22 36.68
N ALA A 64 -24.69 12.93 36.72
CA ALA A 64 -25.56 12.92 37.89
C ALA A 64 -26.12 11.51 38.16
N GLY A 65 -25.85 10.96 39.35
CA GLY A 65 -26.29 9.62 39.76
C GLY A 65 -25.55 8.47 39.06
N ARG A 66 -24.52 8.74 38.25
CA ARG A 66 -23.73 7.73 37.54
C ARG A 66 -22.31 7.67 38.06
N GLN A 67 -21.70 6.49 37.97
CA GLN A 67 -20.28 6.28 38.25
C GLN A 67 -19.57 5.78 37.00
N VAL A 68 -18.25 5.97 36.97
CA VAL A 68 -17.41 5.37 35.93
C VAL A 68 -17.29 3.88 36.22
N GLU A 69 -17.95 3.06 35.41
CA GLU A 69 -17.92 1.60 35.51
C GLU A 69 -17.15 0.95 34.36
N PHE A 70 -17.06 1.66 33.22
CA PHE A 70 -16.34 1.29 32.01
C PHE A 70 -16.89 0.11 31.17
N ALA A 71 -17.18 0.48 29.91
CA ALA A 71 -17.53 -0.26 28.70
C ALA A 71 -18.89 -0.99 28.66
N ASP A 72 -19.95 -0.18 28.62
CA ASP A 72 -21.24 -0.45 27.96
C ASP A 72 -21.82 0.87 27.37
N ILE A 73 -22.75 0.81 26.42
CA ILE A 73 -23.35 1.97 25.72
C ILE A 73 -24.00 2.96 26.71
N GLU A 74 -24.49 2.45 27.84
CA GLU A 74 -25.21 3.23 28.85
C GLU A 74 -24.33 3.69 30.04
N THR A 75 -23.08 3.20 30.13
CA THR A 75 -22.19 3.48 31.28
C THR A 75 -21.12 4.52 30.95
N LEU A 76 -20.60 5.21 31.97
CA LEU A 76 -19.54 6.20 31.80
C LEU A 76 -18.20 5.51 31.52
N MET A 77 -17.53 5.96 30.45
CA MET A 77 -16.24 5.48 29.97
C MET A 77 -15.19 6.58 30.05
N ILE A 78 -14.02 6.24 30.61
CA ILE A 78 -12.90 7.19 30.77
C ILE A 78 -11.63 6.65 30.10
N GLY A 79 -11.03 7.44 29.22
CA GLY A 79 -9.64 7.23 28.79
C GLY A 79 -8.69 7.97 29.72
N MET A 80 -7.60 7.33 30.16
CA MET A 80 -6.55 8.00 30.93
C MET A 80 -5.27 8.07 30.09
N GLU A 81 -4.76 9.27 29.85
CA GLU A 81 -3.58 9.50 29.01
C GLU A 81 -2.64 10.51 29.67
N ILE A 82 -1.34 10.20 29.67
CA ILE A 82 -0.32 11.03 30.33
C ILE A 82 0.16 12.17 29.42
N ARG A 83 0.10 11.97 28.09
CA ARG A 83 0.57 12.94 27.09
C ARG A 83 -0.46 14.03 26.84
N VAL A 84 -0.06 15.27 27.12
CA VAL A 84 -0.85 16.49 26.91
C VAL A 84 -1.47 16.53 25.51
N LYS A 85 -0.66 16.41 24.45
CA LYS A 85 -1.18 16.57 23.09
C LYS A 85 -2.15 15.47 22.67
N VAL A 86 -1.97 14.26 23.20
CA VAL A 86 -2.88 13.13 22.91
C VAL A 86 -4.18 13.31 23.69
N SER A 87 -4.13 13.71 24.96
CA SER A 87 -5.33 14.02 25.74
C SER A 87 -6.12 15.17 25.13
N ASP A 88 -5.45 16.24 24.68
CA ASP A 88 -6.08 17.40 24.02
C ASP A 88 -6.80 16.97 22.73
N TYR A 89 -6.11 16.20 21.88
CA TYR A 89 -6.67 15.67 20.63
C TYR A 89 -7.94 14.84 20.86
N VAL A 90 -7.90 13.91 21.82
CA VAL A 90 -9.03 13.05 22.13
C VAL A 90 -10.18 13.87 22.72
N ASN A 91 -9.88 14.83 23.61
CA ASN A 91 -10.89 15.70 24.22
C ASN A 91 -11.61 16.55 23.16
N GLU A 92 -10.85 17.21 22.27
CA GLU A 92 -11.43 18.00 21.18
C GLU A 92 -12.23 17.13 20.21
N LYS A 93 -11.80 15.90 19.95
CA LYS A 93 -12.53 14.94 19.11
C LYS A 93 -13.87 14.55 19.74
N ILE A 94 -13.88 14.28 21.05
CA ILE A 94 -15.11 13.97 21.80
C ILE A 94 -16.05 15.18 21.76
N GLN A 95 -15.56 16.40 21.97
CA GLN A 95 -16.37 17.61 21.93
C GLN A 95 -16.97 17.86 20.54
N ALA A 96 -16.18 17.69 19.48
CA ALA A 96 -16.67 17.78 18.11
C ALA A 96 -17.76 16.74 17.84
N LEU A 97 -17.53 15.47 18.21
CA LEU A 97 -18.52 14.39 18.01
C LEU A 97 -19.83 14.63 18.77
N ARG A 98 -19.76 15.14 20.01
CA ARG A 98 -20.93 15.54 20.79
C ARG A 98 -21.73 16.64 20.09
N LYS A 99 -21.06 17.67 19.54
CA LYS A 99 -21.73 18.74 18.76
C LYS A 99 -22.35 18.23 17.47
N HIS A 100 -21.65 17.36 16.73
CA HIS A 100 -22.19 16.75 15.49
C HIS A 100 -23.44 15.90 15.74
N HIS A 101 -23.63 15.37 16.95
CA HIS A 101 -24.74 14.49 17.32
C HIS A 101 -25.63 15.07 18.43
N GLU A 102 -25.65 16.40 18.58
CA GLU A 102 -26.34 17.08 19.69
C GLU A 102 -27.84 16.74 19.75
N GLY A 103 -28.48 16.55 18.60
CA GLY A 103 -29.89 16.15 18.51
C GLY A 103 -30.19 14.68 18.89
N ALA A 104 -29.18 13.80 18.86
CA ALA A 104 -29.34 12.37 19.16
C ALA A 104 -28.82 11.99 20.57
N GLY A 105 -28.13 12.91 21.25
CA GLY A 105 -27.62 12.70 22.61
C GLY A 105 -26.47 11.69 22.72
N HIS A 106 -25.83 11.32 21.60
CA HIS A 106 -24.72 10.37 21.57
C HIS A 106 -23.41 10.94 22.15
N TYR A 107 -22.49 10.06 22.56
CA TYR A 107 -21.13 10.38 23.04
C TYR A 107 -21.06 11.20 24.35
N ARG A 108 -22.17 11.31 25.09
CA ARG A 108 -22.22 11.98 26.41
C ARG A 108 -21.57 11.15 27.53
N ASN A 109 -21.43 9.84 27.32
CA ASN A 109 -20.89 8.89 28.28
C ASN A 109 -19.37 8.65 28.14
N ILE A 110 -18.67 9.31 27.21
CA ILE A 110 -17.24 9.08 26.95
C ILE A 110 -16.44 10.34 27.28
N ALA A 111 -15.33 10.19 28.01
CA ALA A 111 -14.41 11.28 28.29
C ALA A 111 -12.94 10.81 28.27
N VAL A 112 -12.02 11.77 28.24
CA VAL A 112 -10.58 11.52 28.45
C VAL A 112 -10.07 12.41 29.59
N LEU A 113 -9.23 11.84 30.44
CA LEU A 113 -8.57 12.53 31.55
C LEU A 113 -7.07 12.53 31.32
N ARG A 114 -6.46 13.72 31.39
CA ARG A 114 -5.01 13.83 31.46
C ARG A 114 -4.56 13.38 32.85
N SER A 115 -4.06 12.16 32.95
CA SER A 115 -3.61 11.58 34.21
C SER A 115 -2.58 10.47 33.97
N ASN A 116 -1.89 10.09 35.02
CA ASN A 116 -0.95 8.98 34.99
C ASN A 116 -1.60 7.74 35.63
N ALA A 117 -2.07 6.81 34.79
CA ALA A 117 -2.68 5.56 35.24
C ALA A 117 -1.75 4.68 36.09
N MET A 118 -0.44 4.92 36.06
CA MET A 118 0.54 4.18 36.89
C MET A 118 0.75 4.80 38.28
N LYS A 119 0.09 5.93 38.58
CA LYS A 119 0.19 6.61 39.89
C LYS A 119 -1.21 6.87 40.44
N TYR A 120 -1.44 6.42 41.67
CA TYR A 120 -2.64 6.76 42.44
C TYR A 120 -3.95 6.35 41.76
N MET A 121 -3.98 5.23 41.03
CA MET A 121 -5.22 4.70 40.45
C MET A 121 -6.33 4.50 41.50
N PRO A 122 -6.04 4.00 42.72
CA PRO A 122 -7.03 3.89 43.80
C PRO A 122 -7.58 5.22 44.31
N ASN A 123 -7.01 6.37 43.92
CA ASN A 123 -7.56 7.68 44.26
C ASN A 123 -8.69 8.11 43.31
N TYR A 124 -8.74 7.53 42.10
CA TYR A 124 -9.80 7.82 41.12
C TYR A 124 -11.00 6.89 41.27
N PHE A 125 -10.79 5.63 41.65
CA PHE A 125 -11.81 4.59 41.65
C PHE A 125 -11.88 3.88 43.00
N ARG A 126 -13.12 3.55 43.41
CA ARG A 126 -13.35 2.70 44.57
C ARG A 126 -12.99 1.24 44.25
N LYS A 127 -12.84 0.44 45.31
CA LYS A 127 -12.67 -1.01 45.17
C LYS A 127 -13.83 -1.61 44.36
N GLY A 128 -13.51 -2.39 43.34
CA GLY A 128 -14.51 -3.09 42.55
C GLY A 128 -15.43 -2.22 41.71
N GLN A 129 -15.04 -0.97 41.39
CA GLN A 129 -15.87 -0.05 40.63
C GLN A 129 -15.90 -0.38 39.12
N LEU A 130 -14.81 -0.92 38.56
CA LEU A 130 -14.66 -1.10 37.10
C LEU A 130 -15.08 -2.51 36.65
N SER A 131 -15.83 -2.62 35.54
CA SER A 131 -16.12 -3.90 34.84
C SER A 131 -15.02 -4.33 33.90
N LYS A 132 -14.43 -3.39 33.16
CA LYS A 132 -13.48 -3.69 32.09
C LYS A 132 -12.28 -2.76 32.18
N MET A 133 -11.14 -3.18 31.64
CA MET A 133 -9.95 -2.35 31.46
C MET A 133 -9.28 -2.68 30.13
N PHE A 134 -8.91 -1.67 29.34
CA PHE A 134 -8.21 -1.86 28.06
C PHE A 134 -6.80 -1.27 28.13
N PHE A 135 -5.80 -2.08 27.80
CA PHE A 135 -4.42 -1.65 27.57
C PHE A 135 -4.11 -1.80 26.08
N LEU A 136 -4.36 -0.71 25.35
CA LEU A 136 -4.27 -0.68 23.90
C LEU A 136 -2.94 -0.08 23.47
N PHE A 137 -2.07 -0.89 22.86
CA PHE A 137 -0.78 -0.47 22.30
C PHE A 137 0.12 0.30 23.31
N PRO A 138 0.35 -0.25 24.52
CA PRO A 138 1.19 0.43 25.51
C PRO A 138 2.67 0.49 25.07
N ASP A 139 3.41 1.46 25.61
CA ASP A 139 4.82 1.65 25.30
C ASP A 139 5.67 0.40 25.65
N PRO A 140 6.41 -0.20 24.69
CA PRO A 140 7.10 -1.49 24.89
C PRO A 140 8.36 -1.38 25.75
N HIS A 141 8.97 -0.20 25.84
CA HIS A 141 10.20 0.07 26.59
C HIS A 141 11.28 -1.04 26.48
N PHE A 142 11.81 -1.29 25.28
CA PHE A 142 12.70 -2.43 24.96
C PHE A 142 13.97 -2.63 25.81
N LYS A 143 14.43 -1.61 26.55
CA LYS A 143 15.65 -1.71 27.35
C LYS A 143 15.29 -2.27 28.73
N ASN A 144 15.98 -3.33 29.19
CA ASN A 144 15.77 -3.94 30.52
C ASN A 144 15.65 -2.92 31.67
N LYS A 145 16.51 -1.89 31.68
CA LYS A 145 16.50 -0.81 32.70
C LYS A 145 15.19 0.01 32.72
N LYS A 146 14.41 -0.04 31.64
CA LYS A 146 13.13 0.67 31.44
C LYS A 146 11.91 -0.25 31.55
N HIS A 147 12.07 -1.56 31.82
CA HIS A 147 10.90 -2.46 31.96
C HIS A 147 9.99 -2.05 33.12
N LYS A 148 10.55 -1.42 34.17
CA LYS A 148 9.79 -0.80 35.26
C LYS A 148 8.80 0.30 34.80
N TRP A 149 8.93 0.80 33.57
CA TRP A 149 8.03 1.80 33.00
C TRP A 149 6.88 1.19 32.19
N ARG A 150 6.83 -0.14 32.02
CA ARG A 150 5.71 -0.82 31.36
C ARG A 150 4.46 -0.70 32.25
N ILE A 151 3.30 -0.54 31.60
CA ILE A 151 2.03 -0.38 32.31
C ILE A 151 1.55 -1.68 32.99
N ILE A 152 1.99 -2.84 32.51
CA ILE A 152 1.74 -4.14 33.15
C ILE A 152 2.99 -4.53 33.95
N THR A 153 2.91 -4.47 35.27
CA THR A 153 3.95 -4.88 36.23
C THR A 153 3.31 -5.56 37.43
N PRO A 154 4.02 -6.40 38.22
CA PRO A 154 3.42 -7.10 39.35
C PRO A 154 2.65 -6.19 40.32
N THR A 155 3.22 -5.02 40.64
CA THR A 155 2.61 -4.04 41.55
C THR A 155 1.35 -3.41 40.97
N LEU A 156 1.39 -3.00 39.70
CA LEU A 156 0.24 -2.37 39.06
C LEU A 156 -0.91 -3.36 38.83
N VAL A 157 -0.60 -4.63 38.54
CA VAL A 157 -1.62 -5.68 38.39
C VAL A 157 -2.43 -5.85 39.68
N SER A 158 -1.80 -5.73 40.86
CA SER A 158 -2.53 -5.72 42.14
C SER A 158 -3.43 -4.50 42.31
N GLU A 159 -3.01 -3.32 41.85
CA GLU A 159 -3.88 -2.13 41.83
C GLU A 159 -5.06 -2.30 40.85
N TYR A 160 -4.84 -2.92 39.69
CA TYR A 160 -5.90 -3.23 38.72
C TYR A 160 -6.91 -4.20 39.31
N ALA A 161 -6.45 -5.25 40.02
CA ALA A 161 -7.32 -6.18 40.73
C ALA A 161 -8.13 -5.51 41.85
N TYR A 162 -7.60 -4.45 42.47
CA TYR A 162 -8.33 -3.71 43.51
C TYR A 162 -9.50 -2.91 42.93
N VAL A 163 -9.29 -2.22 41.79
CA VAL A 163 -10.32 -1.37 41.18
C VAL A 163 -11.33 -2.15 40.31
N LEU A 164 -10.96 -3.33 39.81
CA LEU A 164 -11.85 -4.22 39.06
C LEU A 164 -12.82 -4.96 39.97
N ARG A 165 -14.07 -5.06 39.52
CA ARG A 165 -15.11 -5.89 40.17
C ARG A 165 -14.79 -7.38 39.98
N GLU A 166 -15.42 -8.22 40.80
CA GLU A 166 -15.37 -9.68 40.59
C GLU A 166 -15.92 -10.01 39.19
N GLN A 167 -15.22 -10.89 38.46
CA GLN A 167 -15.48 -11.20 37.04
C GLN A 167 -15.23 -10.05 36.06
N GLY A 168 -14.56 -8.97 36.50
CA GLY A 168 -14.11 -7.91 35.61
C GLY A 168 -13.03 -8.38 34.63
N LEU A 169 -12.98 -7.75 33.45
CA LEU A 169 -12.15 -8.21 32.33
C LEU A 169 -11.01 -7.24 32.01
N ILE A 170 -9.81 -7.77 31.77
CA ILE A 170 -8.66 -7.02 31.26
C ILE A 170 -8.38 -7.45 29.83
N TYR A 171 -8.32 -6.46 28.93
CA TYR A 171 -7.97 -6.65 27.53
C TYR A 171 -6.61 -6.03 27.28
N THR A 172 -5.73 -6.78 26.63
CA THR A 172 -4.40 -6.30 26.22
C THR A 172 -4.21 -6.54 24.72
N ILE A 173 -3.70 -5.54 24.01
CA ILE A 173 -3.33 -5.65 22.59
C ILE A 173 -2.04 -4.87 22.35
N THR A 174 -1.12 -5.46 21.58
CA THR A 174 0.17 -4.86 21.24
C THR A 174 0.71 -5.46 19.94
N ASP A 175 1.54 -4.69 19.24
CA ASP A 175 2.27 -5.13 18.05
C ASP A 175 3.70 -5.65 18.35
N VAL A 176 4.07 -5.72 19.62
CA VAL A 176 5.39 -6.17 20.07
C VAL A 176 5.26 -7.50 20.81
N LYS A 177 5.76 -8.58 20.22
CA LYS A 177 5.73 -9.94 20.82
C LYS A 177 6.32 -9.98 22.23
N ASP A 178 7.50 -9.37 22.43
CA ASP A 178 8.16 -9.33 23.74
C ASP A 178 7.32 -8.61 24.82
N LEU A 179 6.50 -7.64 24.42
CA LEU A 179 5.58 -6.96 25.33
C LEU A 179 4.36 -7.84 25.59
N HIS A 180 3.83 -8.52 24.58
CA HIS A 180 2.75 -9.48 24.73
C HIS A 180 3.12 -10.58 25.73
N ASP A 181 4.26 -11.24 25.53
CA ASP A 181 4.75 -12.30 26.41
C ASP A 181 4.93 -11.77 27.86
N TRP A 182 5.41 -10.53 28.00
CA TRP A 182 5.52 -9.87 29.30
C TRP A 182 4.16 -9.64 29.97
N MET A 183 3.17 -9.14 29.23
CA MET A 183 1.83 -8.89 29.78
C MET A 183 1.15 -10.20 30.20
N VAL A 184 1.20 -11.22 29.33
CA VAL A 184 0.65 -12.56 29.61
C VAL A 184 1.29 -13.17 30.84
N LYS A 185 2.63 -13.13 30.95
CA LYS A 185 3.34 -13.65 32.11
C LYS A 185 2.85 -13.03 33.42
N HIS A 186 2.83 -11.69 33.51
CA HIS A 186 2.52 -11.00 34.75
C HIS A 186 1.04 -11.08 35.14
N LEU A 187 0.12 -11.17 34.16
CA LEU A 187 -1.29 -11.39 34.42
C LEU A 187 -1.54 -12.83 34.90
N ASN A 188 -0.93 -13.83 34.27
CA ASN A 188 -1.08 -15.24 34.66
C ASN A 188 -0.45 -15.58 36.01
N GLU A 189 0.64 -14.91 36.39
CA GLU A 189 1.30 -15.13 37.69
C GLU A 189 0.52 -14.51 38.86
N HIS A 190 -0.45 -13.63 38.60
CA HIS A 190 -1.19 -12.93 39.66
C HIS A 190 -2.41 -13.75 40.12
N PRO A 191 -2.59 -14.00 41.44
CA PRO A 191 -3.57 -14.97 41.95
C PRO A 191 -5.04 -14.57 41.77
N LEU A 192 -5.30 -13.30 41.43
CA LEU A 192 -6.67 -12.77 41.22
C LEU A 192 -7.06 -12.69 39.75
N PHE A 193 -6.22 -13.16 38.83
CA PHE A 193 -6.52 -13.17 37.41
C PHE A 193 -6.40 -14.58 36.85
N GLU A 194 -7.32 -14.90 35.95
CA GLU A 194 -7.32 -16.13 35.18
C GLU A 194 -7.43 -15.76 33.70
N ARG A 195 -6.72 -16.50 32.85
CA ARG A 195 -6.76 -16.30 31.41
C ARG A 195 -8.00 -16.99 30.83
N LEU A 196 -8.86 -16.21 30.18
CA LEU A 196 -10.00 -16.73 29.42
C LEU A 196 -9.54 -17.60 28.23
N SER A 197 -10.39 -18.55 27.86
CA SER A 197 -10.20 -19.36 26.66
C SER A 197 -10.37 -18.53 25.38
N ASP A 198 -9.82 -19.00 24.27
CA ASP A 198 -9.93 -18.30 22.97
C ASP A 198 -11.39 -18.22 22.49
N ASP A 199 -12.24 -19.20 22.85
CA ASP A 199 -13.65 -19.23 22.47
C ASP A 199 -14.47 -18.20 23.27
N GLU A 200 -14.21 -18.08 24.58
CA GLU A 200 -14.82 -17.04 25.43
C GLU A 200 -14.39 -15.64 25.00
N MET A 201 -13.11 -15.48 24.62
CA MET A 201 -12.59 -14.23 24.09
C MET A 201 -13.29 -13.84 22.78
N LYS A 202 -13.48 -14.77 21.84
CA LYS A 202 -14.18 -14.51 20.57
C LYS A 202 -15.66 -14.22 20.74
N ALA A 203 -16.28 -14.71 21.81
CA ALA A 203 -17.68 -14.45 22.10
C ALA A 203 -17.95 -12.99 22.51
N ASP A 204 -16.94 -12.27 23.02
CA ASP A 204 -17.09 -10.86 23.37
C ASP A 204 -16.98 -9.96 22.12
N PRO A 205 -18.05 -9.22 21.75
CA PRO A 205 -18.04 -8.38 20.56
C PRO A 205 -16.98 -7.27 20.60
N VAL A 206 -16.53 -6.88 21.80
CA VAL A 206 -15.49 -5.86 21.95
C VAL A 206 -14.16 -6.34 21.35
N VAL A 207 -13.88 -7.64 21.40
CA VAL A 207 -12.60 -8.19 20.89
C VAL A 207 -12.47 -7.98 19.39
N ALA A 208 -13.53 -8.23 18.60
CA ALA A 208 -13.52 -7.94 17.17
C ALA A 208 -13.29 -6.45 16.90
N MET A 209 -13.98 -5.58 17.65
CA MET A 209 -13.86 -4.13 17.52
C MET A 209 -12.45 -3.61 17.84
N LEU A 210 -11.69 -4.27 18.72
CA LEU A 210 -10.30 -3.88 19.01
C LEU A 210 -9.40 -4.00 17.78
N TYR A 211 -9.64 -5.01 16.92
CA TYR A 211 -8.91 -5.20 15.67
C TYR A 211 -9.45 -4.30 14.55
N GLU A 212 -10.77 -4.19 14.42
CA GLU A 212 -11.39 -3.55 13.25
C GLU A 212 -11.55 -2.03 13.38
N SER A 213 -11.73 -1.52 14.60
CA SER A 213 -12.18 -0.12 14.82
C SER A 213 -11.05 0.83 15.21
N THR A 214 -9.91 0.31 15.68
CA THR A 214 -8.80 1.16 16.13
C THR A 214 -7.78 1.34 15.03
N GLU A 215 -7.25 2.55 14.84
CA GLU A 215 -6.23 2.83 13.80
C GLU A 215 -5.00 1.91 13.93
N GLU A 216 -4.58 1.62 15.16
CA GLU A 216 -3.48 0.70 15.44
C GLU A 216 -3.89 -0.78 15.33
N GLY A 217 -5.14 -1.13 15.65
CA GLY A 217 -5.73 -2.45 15.44
C GLY A 217 -5.83 -2.80 13.96
N GLN A 218 -6.27 -1.86 13.13
CA GLN A 218 -6.31 -2.00 11.67
C GLN A 218 -4.89 -2.17 11.09
N LYS A 219 -3.91 -1.41 11.59
CA LYS A 219 -2.50 -1.61 11.22
C LYS A 219 -1.98 -2.98 11.66
N LEU A 220 -2.38 -3.46 12.83
CA LEU A 220 -2.01 -4.78 13.32
C LEU A 220 -2.66 -5.90 12.51
N TRP A 221 -3.95 -5.78 12.22
CA TRP A 221 -4.71 -6.68 11.37
C TRP A 221 -4.08 -6.78 9.98
N ALA A 222 -3.68 -5.63 9.41
CA ALA A 222 -2.91 -5.56 8.18
C ALA A 222 -1.53 -6.24 8.31
N LYS A 223 -0.82 -6.07 9.44
CA LYS A 223 0.47 -6.75 9.70
C LYS A 223 0.35 -8.26 9.95
N MET A 224 -0.76 -8.71 10.53
CA MET A 224 -0.99 -10.13 10.89
C MET A 224 -1.62 -10.93 9.74
N GLY A 225 -1.76 -10.35 8.55
CA GLY A 225 -2.31 -11.05 7.38
C GLY A 225 -3.81 -11.37 7.50
N GLY A 226 -4.52 -10.71 8.42
CA GLY A 226 -5.99 -10.86 8.55
C GLY A 226 -6.76 -10.17 7.43
N GLY A 227 -6.13 -9.22 6.73
CA GLY A 227 -6.60 -8.76 5.43
C GLY A 227 -6.00 -9.61 4.33
N GLY A 228 -6.64 -10.73 3.99
CA GLY A 228 -6.57 -11.16 2.60
C GLY A 228 -7.02 -9.98 1.73
N GLU A 229 -6.24 -9.66 0.71
CA GLU A 229 -6.54 -8.69 -0.37
C GLU A 229 -5.96 -7.26 -0.33
N ASP A 230 -5.16 -6.81 0.65
CA ASP A 230 -4.56 -5.45 0.58
C ASP A 230 -3.02 -5.40 0.56
N GLU A 231 -2.35 -6.53 0.34
CA GLU A 231 -0.88 -6.64 0.39
C GLU A 231 -0.15 -6.15 -0.89
N TYR A 232 -0.85 -5.45 -1.79
CA TYR A 232 -0.22 -4.70 -2.89
C TYR A 232 -0.47 -3.18 -2.80
N GLU A 233 -1.44 -2.71 -2.00
CA GLU A 233 -1.77 -1.29 -1.93
C GLU A 233 -1.75 -0.68 -0.52
N SER A 234 -1.35 -1.43 0.51
CA SER A 234 -0.94 -0.86 1.78
C SER A 234 0.09 -1.72 2.53
N LEU A 235 1.37 -1.38 2.40
CA LEU A 235 2.45 -1.94 3.24
C LEU A 235 3.41 -0.81 3.68
N PRO A 236 4.16 -1.00 4.80
CA PRO A 236 3.92 -0.32 6.07
C PRO A 236 4.71 0.99 6.26
N THR A 237 4.48 1.63 7.40
CA THR A 237 4.95 2.93 7.94
C THR A 237 6.48 3.17 7.96
N HIS A 238 7.16 3.07 6.81
CA HIS A 238 8.34 3.88 6.51
C HIS A 238 7.93 4.95 5.49
N SER A 239 8.72 6.02 5.35
CA SER A 239 8.33 7.21 4.57
C SER A 239 7.86 6.80 3.17
N ILE A 240 6.62 7.14 2.79
CA ILE A 240 6.00 6.86 1.46
C ILE A 240 7.02 7.01 0.31
N PRO A 241 7.84 8.09 0.23
CA PRO A 241 8.85 8.24 -0.83
C PRO A 241 9.85 7.09 -0.97
N VAL A 242 10.23 6.42 0.12
CA VAL A 242 11.18 5.29 0.12
C VAL A 242 10.58 4.07 -0.56
N HIS A 243 9.31 3.77 -0.30
CA HIS A 243 8.63 2.67 -0.97
C HIS A 243 8.41 2.95 -2.45
N LEU A 244 8.03 4.19 -2.79
CA LEU A 244 7.88 4.59 -4.19
C LEU A 244 9.21 4.52 -4.95
N ALA A 245 10.31 4.97 -4.32
CA ALA A 245 11.65 4.89 -4.89
C ALA A 245 12.11 3.42 -5.04
N ALA A 246 11.91 2.59 -4.01
CA ALA A 246 12.25 1.17 -4.05
C ALA A 246 11.47 0.43 -5.15
N GLY A 247 10.17 0.69 -5.29
CA GLY A 247 9.33 0.11 -6.34
C GLY A 247 9.75 0.54 -7.74
N ALA A 248 10.03 1.84 -7.94
CA ALA A 248 10.51 2.34 -9.24
C ALA A 248 11.88 1.77 -9.64
N LEU A 249 12.79 1.63 -8.68
CA LEU A 249 14.10 1.01 -8.91
C LEU A 249 13.99 -0.50 -9.17
N ALA A 250 13.11 -1.20 -8.44
CA ALA A 250 12.86 -2.62 -8.64
C ALA A 250 12.31 -2.90 -10.04
N GLY A 251 11.31 -2.14 -10.50
CA GLY A 251 10.77 -2.26 -11.86
C GLY A 251 11.81 -1.95 -12.94
N ALA A 252 12.69 -0.96 -12.72
CA ALA A 252 13.76 -0.64 -13.66
C ALA A 252 14.79 -1.78 -13.79
N VAL A 253 15.22 -2.35 -12.66
CA VAL A 253 16.14 -3.50 -12.63
C VAL A 253 15.50 -4.72 -13.26
N GLU A 254 14.24 -5.02 -12.93
CA GLU A 254 13.48 -6.12 -13.53
C GLU A 254 13.50 -6.04 -15.05
N HIS A 255 13.09 -4.89 -15.62
CA HIS A 255 13.08 -4.69 -17.05
C HIS A 255 14.45 -4.81 -17.71
N CYS A 256 15.53 -4.42 -17.02
CA CYS A 256 16.90 -4.53 -17.55
C CYS A 256 17.40 -5.98 -17.54
N VAL A 257 17.15 -6.72 -16.46
CA VAL A 257 17.57 -8.13 -16.33
C VAL A 257 16.75 -9.04 -17.23
N MET A 258 15.44 -8.77 -17.38
CA MET A 258 14.55 -9.54 -18.25
C MET A 258 14.73 -9.23 -19.74
N PHE A 259 15.52 -8.21 -20.09
CA PHE A 259 15.70 -7.72 -21.46
C PHE A 259 16.17 -8.78 -22.48
N PRO A 260 17.11 -9.70 -22.16
CA PRO A 260 17.51 -10.78 -23.09
C PRO A 260 16.36 -11.73 -23.41
N PHE A 261 15.52 -12.04 -22.41
CA PHE A 261 14.38 -12.93 -22.55
C PHE A 261 13.25 -12.26 -23.36
N ASP A 262 13.03 -10.97 -23.13
CA ASP A 262 12.13 -10.14 -23.94
C ASP A 262 12.56 -10.11 -25.41
N SER A 263 13.86 -10.07 -25.70
CA SER A 263 14.36 -10.07 -27.09
C SER A 263 13.97 -11.34 -27.85
N VAL A 264 13.97 -12.49 -27.19
CA VAL A 264 13.50 -13.75 -27.78
C VAL A 264 12.00 -13.66 -28.08
N LYS A 265 11.20 -13.24 -27.10
CA LYS A 265 9.75 -13.07 -27.24
C LYS A 265 9.41 -12.15 -28.42
N THR A 266 10.01 -10.96 -28.46
CA THR A 266 9.75 -9.95 -29.49
C THR A 266 10.10 -10.45 -30.88
N ARG A 267 11.22 -11.18 -31.05
CA ARG A 267 11.59 -11.78 -32.34
C ARG A 267 10.59 -12.84 -32.79
N MET A 268 10.16 -13.72 -31.89
CA MET A 268 9.18 -14.78 -32.19
C MET A 268 7.80 -14.21 -32.56
N GLN A 269 7.37 -13.14 -31.89
CA GLN A 269 6.08 -12.47 -32.11
C GLN A 269 6.06 -11.53 -33.32
N SER A 270 7.21 -10.98 -33.72
CA SER A 270 7.29 -10.15 -34.92
C SER A 270 6.97 -10.94 -36.18
N LEU A 271 6.42 -10.27 -37.20
CA LEU A 271 6.18 -10.88 -38.53
C LEU A 271 7.46 -11.00 -39.37
N CYS A 272 8.57 -10.42 -38.92
CA CYS A 272 9.86 -10.56 -39.59
C CYS A 272 10.33 -12.03 -39.59
N PRO A 273 10.77 -12.58 -40.73
CA PRO A 273 11.37 -13.91 -40.76
C PRO A 273 12.61 -13.95 -39.87
N CYS A 274 12.57 -14.78 -38.84
CA CYS A 274 13.66 -14.94 -37.89
C CYS A 274 13.92 -16.43 -37.63
N PRO A 275 15.19 -16.88 -37.58
CA PRO A 275 15.53 -18.29 -37.37
C PRO A 275 15.00 -18.87 -36.06
N GLU A 276 14.75 -18.02 -35.06
CA GLU A 276 14.33 -18.38 -33.71
C GLU A 276 12.91 -18.98 -33.65
N THR A 277 12.08 -18.73 -34.67
CA THR A 277 10.75 -19.36 -34.80
C THR A 277 10.81 -20.87 -34.97
N LYS A 278 11.97 -21.41 -35.40
CA LYS A 278 12.19 -22.85 -35.62
C LYS A 278 12.86 -23.55 -34.42
N CYS A 279 13.26 -22.80 -33.40
CA CYS A 279 13.92 -23.37 -32.22
C CYS A 279 12.90 -24.07 -31.32
N PRO A 280 13.25 -25.21 -30.71
CA PRO A 280 12.31 -26.01 -29.91
C PRO A 280 11.97 -25.35 -28.57
N THR A 281 12.86 -24.52 -28.01
CA THR A 281 12.64 -23.84 -26.72
C THR A 281 13.11 -22.38 -26.77
N PRO A 282 12.46 -21.47 -26.01
CA PRO A 282 12.89 -20.08 -25.91
C PRO A 282 14.34 -19.91 -25.41
N VAL A 283 14.80 -20.81 -24.54
CA VAL A 283 16.19 -20.83 -24.05
C VAL A 283 17.17 -21.18 -25.17
N HIS A 284 16.81 -22.14 -26.03
CA HIS A 284 17.61 -22.42 -27.24
C HIS A 284 17.61 -21.21 -28.17
N SER A 285 16.47 -20.54 -28.38
CA SER A 285 16.42 -19.30 -29.16
C SER A 285 17.38 -18.24 -28.61
N LEU A 286 17.42 -18.01 -27.29
CA LEU A 286 18.37 -17.08 -26.67
C LEU A 286 19.82 -17.47 -26.94
N MET A 287 20.16 -18.74 -26.72
CA MET A 287 21.51 -19.27 -26.97
C MET A 287 21.90 -19.16 -28.45
N SER A 288 20.96 -19.35 -29.36
CA SER A 288 21.17 -19.18 -30.81
C SER A 288 21.48 -17.73 -31.16
N ILE A 289 20.76 -16.76 -30.57
CA ILE A 289 21.04 -15.33 -30.78
C ILE A 289 22.45 -14.99 -30.29
N VAL A 290 22.81 -15.42 -29.08
CA VAL A 290 24.14 -15.17 -28.49
C VAL A 290 25.26 -15.76 -29.34
N LYS A 291 25.08 -16.99 -29.87
CA LYS A 291 26.07 -17.64 -30.74
C LYS A 291 26.20 -17.00 -32.12
N ARG A 292 25.11 -16.49 -32.70
CA ARG A 292 25.10 -15.96 -34.08
C ARG A 292 25.43 -14.46 -34.16
N GLU A 293 24.91 -13.68 -33.23
CA GLU A 293 24.97 -12.21 -33.28
C GLU A 293 25.82 -11.62 -32.14
N GLY A 294 26.29 -12.46 -31.21
CA GLY A 294 27.13 -12.07 -30.07
C GLY A 294 26.34 -11.88 -28.77
N TRP A 295 27.04 -11.97 -27.64
CA TRP A 295 26.44 -11.96 -26.29
C TRP A 295 25.82 -10.63 -25.88
N LEU A 296 26.27 -9.51 -26.45
CA LEU A 296 25.68 -8.18 -26.22
C LEU A 296 24.43 -7.92 -27.06
N ARG A 297 24.17 -8.74 -28.08
CA ARG A 297 23.07 -8.50 -29.01
C ARG A 297 21.69 -8.54 -28.34
N PRO A 298 21.38 -9.50 -27.44
CA PRO A 298 20.10 -9.50 -26.74
C PRO A 298 19.89 -8.29 -25.83
N LEU A 299 20.92 -7.52 -25.48
CA LEU A 299 20.84 -6.32 -24.63
C LEU A 299 20.66 -5.02 -25.42
N ARG A 300 20.59 -5.08 -26.76
CA ARG A 300 20.51 -3.89 -27.60
C ARG A 300 19.16 -3.20 -27.43
N GLY A 301 19.19 -2.00 -26.86
CA GLY A 301 17.99 -1.19 -26.56
C GLY A 301 17.65 -1.12 -25.07
N VAL A 302 18.40 -1.79 -24.18
CA VAL A 302 18.18 -1.77 -22.72
C VAL A 302 18.18 -0.35 -22.15
N ASN A 303 19.03 0.52 -22.68
CA ASN A 303 19.14 1.92 -22.34
C ASN A 303 17.88 2.75 -22.70
N ALA A 304 17.08 2.35 -23.70
CA ALA A 304 15.79 2.99 -23.95
C ALA A 304 14.79 2.66 -22.82
N VAL A 305 14.81 1.41 -22.38
CA VAL A 305 13.93 0.89 -21.34
C VAL A 305 14.29 1.47 -19.98
N ALA A 306 15.57 1.50 -19.62
CA ALA A 306 16.04 2.12 -18.38
C ALA A 306 15.66 3.61 -18.31
N ALA A 307 15.77 4.35 -19.42
CA ALA A 307 15.41 5.76 -19.47
C ALA A 307 13.90 6.01 -19.38
N GLY A 308 13.08 5.08 -19.89
CA GLY A 308 11.61 5.19 -19.89
C GLY A 308 10.94 4.64 -18.62
N SER A 309 11.49 3.58 -18.02
CA SER A 309 10.84 2.87 -16.92
C SER A 309 10.84 3.66 -15.63
N MET A 310 11.95 4.29 -15.25
CA MET A 310 12.04 5.02 -13.97
C MET A 310 11.02 6.18 -13.88
N PRO A 311 10.90 7.08 -14.88
CA PRO A 311 9.88 8.13 -14.84
C PRO A 311 8.46 7.58 -14.88
N ALA A 312 8.22 6.52 -15.65
CA ALA A 312 6.90 5.90 -15.76
C ALA A 312 6.45 5.33 -14.42
N HIS A 313 7.31 4.58 -13.71
CA HIS A 313 6.98 4.01 -12.40
C HIS A 313 6.84 5.10 -11.32
N ALA A 314 7.70 6.12 -11.33
CA ALA A 314 7.56 7.24 -10.40
C ALA A 314 6.22 7.97 -10.57
N LEU A 315 5.80 8.18 -11.82
CA LEU A 315 4.51 8.78 -12.14
C LEU A 315 3.34 7.86 -11.79
N TYR A 316 3.45 6.55 -12.06
CA TYR A 316 2.44 5.56 -11.66
C TYR A 316 2.11 5.71 -10.17
N PHE A 317 3.12 5.59 -9.32
CA PHE A 317 2.93 5.65 -7.87
C PHE A 317 2.42 7.01 -7.41
N THR A 318 2.92 8.11 -7.99
CA THR A 318 2.46 9.46 -7.64
C THR A 318 0.99 9.70 -8.01
N VAL A 319 0.58 9.25 -9.20
CA VAL A 319 -0.79 9.39 -9.70
C VAL A 319 -1.72 8.48 -8.92
N TYR A 320 -1.30 7.25 -8.68
CA TYR A 320 -2.03 6.29 -7.87
C TYR A 320 -2.35 6.88 -6.48
N GLU A 321 -1.34 7.40 -5.78
CA GLU A 321 -1.52 7.94 -4.42
C GLU A 321 -2.41 9.18 -4.38
N LYS A 322 -2.25 10.08 -5.36
CA LYS A 322 -3.10 11.28 -5.49
C LYS A 322 -4.54 10.91 -5.83
N MET A 323 -4.74 9.94 -6.72
CA MET A 323 -6.09 9.52 -7.14
C MET A 323 -6.79 8.77 -6.02
N LYS A 324 -6.06 7.91 -5.31
CA LYS A 324 -6.52 7.24 -4.09
C LYS A 324 -6.97 8.26 -3.05
N SER A 325 -6.12 9.23 -2.71
CA SER A 325 -6.46 10.28 -1.73
C SER A 325 -7.67 11.14 -2.18
N PHE A 326 -7.78 11.43 -3.47
CA PHE A 326 -8.91 12.17 -4.04
C PHE A 326 -10.23 11.38 -3.98
N LEU A 327 -10.23 10.11 -4.37
CA LEU A 327 -11.44 9.29 -4.45
C LEU A 327 -11.92 8.75 -3.10
N THR A 328 -11.01 8.54 -2.14
CA THR A 328 -11.35 8.04 -0.80
C THR A 328 -11.60 9.14 0.22
N GLY A 329 -11.33 10.41 -0.11
CA GLY A 329 -11.52 11.54 0.79
C GLY A 329 -10.69 11.47 2.08
N ASN A 330 -9.59 10.71 2.09
CA ASN A 330 -8.81 10.33 3.29
C ASN A 330 -9.60 9.55 4.37
N THR A 331 -10.73 8.96 3.99
CA THR A 331 -11.51 8.03 4.83
C THR A 331 -11.09 6.61 4.45
N ALA A 332 -10.40 5.91 5.37
CA ALA A 332 -9.99 4.53 5.15
C ALA A 332 -11.16 3.60 5.52
N GLY A 333 -11.66 2.82 4.56
CA GLY A 333 -12.72 1.83 4.76
C GLY A 333 -12.89 0.93 3.53
N HIS A 334 -13.31 -0.32 3.76
CA HIS A 334 -13.51 -1.37 2.75
C HIS A 334 -14.65 -1.07 1.74
N GLU A 335 -15.40 0.03 1.91
CA GLU A 335 -16.46 0.43 0.97
C GLU A 335 -15.93 1.04 -0.35
N HIS A 336 -14.61 1.12 -0.53
CA HIS A 336 -13.97 1.85 -1.65
C HIS A 336 -13.09 0.98 -2.57
N THR A 337 -13.30 -0.34 -2.66
CA THR A 337 -12.59 -1.22 -3.63
C THR A 337 -12.65 -0.69 -5.07
N LEU A 338 -13.77 -0.08 -5.46
CA LEU A 338 -13.91 0.58 -6.76
C LEU A 338 -13.01 1.82 -6.90
N ALA A 339 -12.76 2.57 -5.82
CA ALA A 339 -11.87 3.73 -5.84
C ALA A 339 -10.40 3.30 -6.00
N TYR A 340 -9.98 2.22 -5.34
CA TYR A 340 -8.65 1.65 -5.51
C TYR A 340 -8.44 1.12 -6.93
N GLY A 341 -9.38 0.33 -7.44
CA GLY A 341 -9.36 -0.14 -8.82
C GLY A 341 -9.34 1.00 -9.84
N ALA A 342 -10.16 2.04 -9.66
CA ALA A 342 -10.17 3.22 -10.51
C ALA A 342 -8.85 3.99 -10.46
N SER A 343 -8.26 4.13 -9.27
CA SER A 343 -6.94 4.76 -9.07
C SER A 343 -5.84 3.98 -9.79
N GLY A 344 -5.85 2.65 -9.68
CA GLY A 344 -4.93 1.76 -10.38
C GLY A 344 -5.05 1.87 -11.90
N VAL A 345 -6.27 1.93 -12.44
CA VAL A 345 -6.50 2.12 -13.88
C VAL A 345 -5.95 3.46 -14.35
N VAL A 346 -6.27 4.56 -13.65
CA VAL A 346 -5.78 5.91 -14.04
C VAL A 346 -4.26 5.98 -13.95
N ALA A 347 -3.65 5.43 -12.91
CA ALA A 347 -2.21 5.35 -12.78
C ALA A 347 -1.56 4.56 -13.92
N THR A 348 -2.17 3.42 -14.29
CA THR A 348 -1.70 2.57 -15.41
C THR A 348 -1.78 3.29 -16.75
N LEU A 349 -2.83 4.09 -17.00
CA LEU A 349 -2.95 4.90 -18.21
C LEU A 349 -1.77 5.89 -18.34
N ILE A 350 -1.45 6.61 -17.27
CA ILE A 350 -0.35 7.59 -17.29
C ILE A 350 1.01 6.89 -17.38
N HIS A 351 1.20 5.80 -16.64
CA HIS A 351 2.39 4.95 -16.74
C HIS A 351 2.65 4.52 -18.17
N ASP A 352 1.66 3.89 -18.80
CA ASP A 352 1.79 3.36 -20.15
C ASP A 352 2.00 4.49 -21.17
N ALA A 353 1.39 5.66 -20.98
CA ALA A 353 1.58 6.80 -21.87
C ALA A 353 3.04 7.30 -21.88
N VAL A 354 3.74 7.22 -20.74
CA VAL A 354 5.15 7.60 -20.59
C VAL A 354 6.08 6.48 -21.04
N MET A 355 5.71 5.22 -20.79
CA MET A 355 6.52 4.06 -21.14
C MET A 355 6.43 3.69 -22.63
N ASN A 356 5.32 4.00 -23.32
CA ASN A 356 5.08 3.53 -24.69
C ASN A 356 6.15 3.95 -25.72
N PRO A 357 6.68 5.20 -25.72
CA PRO A 357 7.77 5.58 -26.63
C PRO A 357 9.03 4.73 -26.43
N ALA A 358 9.40 4.44 -25.19
CA ALA A 358 10.54 3.59 -24.86
C ALA A 358 10.31 2.14 -25.30
N GLU A 359 9.10 1.61 -25.13
CA GLU A 359 8.68 0.29 -25.60
C GLU A 359 8.73 0.15 -27.14
N VAL A 360 8.31 1.18 -27.88
CA VAL A 360 8.40 1.19 -29.35
C VAL A 360 9.86 1.13 -29.82
N VAL A 361 10.74 1.92 -29.19
CA VAL A 361 12.18 1.90 -29.49
C VAL A 361 12.79 0.55 -29.10
N LYS A 362 12.50 0.05 -27.90
CA LYS A 362 12.93 -1.27 -27.40
C LYS A 362 12.63 -2.36 -28.43
N GLN A 363 11.37 -2.51 -28.83
CA GLN A 363 10.96 -3.61 -29.70
C GLN A 363 11.60 -3.54 -31.09
N ARG A 364 11.83 -2.33 -31.62
CA ARG A 364 12.54 -2.12 -32.89
C ARG A 364 14.04 -2.40 -32.80
N MET A 365 14.67 -2.11 -31.66
CA MET A 365 16.08 -2.43 -31.41
C MET A 365 16.30 -3.94 -31.26
N GLN A 366 15.31 -4.67 -30.73
CA GLN A 366 15.38 -6.13 -30.48
C GLN A 366 15.25 -6.99 -31.74
N MET A 367 14.85 -6.42 -32.88
CA MET A 367 14.69 -7.16 -34.14
C MET A 367 16.01 -7.72 -34.68
N ALA A 368 15.96 -8.94 -35.24
CA ALA A 368 17.14 -9.65 -35.76
C ALA A 368 17.99 -8.79 -36.70
N TYR A 369 17.34 -8.10 -37.64
CA TYR A 369 17.99 -7.23 -38.62
C TYR A 369 17.76 -5.75 -38.32
N SER A 370 17.72 -5.36 -37.05
CA SER A 370 17.54 -3.95 -36.67
C SER A 370 18.68 -3.07 -37.23
N PRO A 371 18.38 -2.04 -38.04
CA PRO A 371 19.40 -1.22 -38.71
C PRO A 371 19.96 -0.11 -37.81
N TYR A 372 19.39 0.12 -36.63
CA TYR A 372 19.74 1.26 -35.78
C TYR A 372 20.91 0.94 -34.87
N GLY A 373 21.96 1.76 -34.89
CA GLY A 373 23.15 1.66 -34.03
C GLY A 373 22.85 1.92 -32.55
N SER A 374 22.00 2.91 -32.28
CA SER A 374 21.64 3.35 -30.93
C SER A 374 20.13 3.59 -30.77
N SER A 375 19.65 3.57 -29.53
CA SER A 375 18.25 3.87 -29.19
C SER A 375 17.82 5.27 -29.63
N LEU A 376 18.71 6.26 -29.51
CA LEU A 376 18.47 7.65 -29.94
C LEU A 376 18.36 7.77 -31.47
N GLU A 377 19.23 7.05 -32.19
CA GLU A 377 19.16 6.97 -33.65
C GLU A 377 17.84 6.32 -34.11
N CYS A 378 17.42 5.24 -33.44
CA CYS A 378 16.13 4.61 -33.68
C CYS A 378 14.98 5.61 -33.45
N ALA A 379 14.95 6.28 -32.30
CA ALA A 379 13.91 7.26 -31.97
C ALA A 379 13.85 8.40 -33.01
N ARG A 380 15.01 8.97 -33.37
CA ARG A 380 15.09 10.03 -34.39
C ARG A 380 14.60 9.55 -35.75
N CYS A 381 14.98 8.34 -36.16
CA CYS A 381 14.57 7.78 -37.44
C CYS A 381 13.06 7.49 -37.49
N VAL A 382 12.49 6.96 -36.40
CA VAL A 382 11.04 6.74 -36.27
C VAL A 382 10.29 8.08 -36.34
N TYR A 383 10.74 9.09 -35.60
CA TYR A 383 10.13 10.42 -35.62
C TYR A 383 10.15 11.03 -37.02
N ASN A 384 11.30 11.02 -37.70
CA ASN A 384 11.46 11.65 -39.02
C ASN A 384 10.71 10.90 -40.15
N ARG A 385 10.64 9.56 -40.09
CA ARG A 385 10.05 8.75 -41.18
C ARG A 385 8.57 8.44 -40.99
N GLU A 386 8.15 8.21 -39.75
CA GLU A 386 6.80 7.72 -39.43
C GLU A 386 5.98 8.73 -38.64
N GLY A 387 6.61 9.79 -38.11
CA GLY A 387 5.97 10.83 -37.32
C GLY A 387 5.74 10.42 -35.87
N PHE A 388 5.28 11.39 -35.07
CA PHE A 388 5.03 11.21 -33.64
C PHE A 388 3.98 10.13 -33.34
N ALA A 389 2.96 10.00 -34.18
CA ALA A 389 1.91 8.99 -34.00
C ALA A 389 2.43 7.54 -33.98
N ALA A 390 3.61 7.28 -34.57
CA ALA A 390 4.25 5.96 -34.53
C ALA A 390 4.58 5.49 -33.10
N PHE A 391 4.88 6.42 -32.19
CA PHE A 391 5.19 6.12 -30.80
C PHE A 391 3.97 5.74 -29.97
N TYR A 392 2.75 5.89 -30.48
CA TYR A 392 1.51 5.65 -29.74
C TYR A 392 0.54 4.70 -30.46
N ARG A 393 0.92 4.10 -31.60
CA ARG A 393 0.04 3.18 -32.35
C ARG A 393 -0.42 1.97 -31.54
N SER A 394 0.46 1.41 -30.71
CA SER A 394 0.17 0.26 -29.86
C SER A 394 -0.49 0.61 -28.53
N TYR A 395 -0.65 1.89 -28.20
CA TYR A 395 -1.06 2.31 -26.86
C TYR A 395 -2.43 1.73 -26.47
N THR A 396 -3.40 1.73 -27.40
CA THR A 396 -4.72 1.12 -27.16
C THR A 396 -4.65 -0.40 -26.98
N THR A 397 -3.75 -1.06 -27.70
CA THR A 397 -3.53 -2.51 -27.58
C THR A 397 -2.86 -2.87 -26.26
N GLN A 398 -1.91 -2.04 -25.83
CA GLN A 398 -1.23 -2.15 -24.54
C GLN A 398 -2.22 -2.10 -23.39
N LEU A 399 -3.11 -1.09 -23.39
CA LEU A 399 -4.13 -0.94 -22.36
C LEU A 399 -5.13 -2.10 -22.33
N ALA A 400 -5.62 -2.49 -23.50
CA ALA A 400 -6.53 -3.61 -23.65
C ALA A 400 -5.90 -4.97 -23.25
N MET A 401 -4.57 -5.05 -23.19
CA MET A 401 -3.84 -6.21 -22.68
C MET A 401 -3.59 -6.12 -21.17
N ASN A 402 -3.15 -4.96 -20.67
CA ASN A 402 -2.69 -4.78 -19.29
C ASN A 402 -3.83 -4.95 -18.28
N VAL A 403 -5.01 -4.40 -18.54
CA VAL A 403 -6.14 -4.48 -17.60
C VAL A 403 -6.59 -5.94 -17.38
N PRO A 404 -6.84 -6.75 -18.43
CA PRO A 404 -7.12 -8.18 -18.25
C PRO A 404 -5.96 -8.95 -17.62
N PHE A 405 -4.70 -8.62 -17.96
CA PHE A 405 -3.53 -9.28 -17.38
C PHE A 405 -3.54 -9.14 -15.85
N GLN A 406 -3.70 -7.92 -15.35
CA GLN A 406 -3.69 -7.66 -13.91
C GLN A 406 -4.86 -8.35 -13.21
N ALA A 407 -6.09 -8.25 -13.76
CA ALA A 407 -7.25 -8.90 -13.17
C ALA A 407 -7.05 -10.43 -13.05
N ILE A 408 -6.59 -11.09 -14.12
CA ILE A 408 -6.35 -12.54 -14.12
C ILE A 408 -5.20 -12.91 -13.18
N HIS A 409 -4.16 -12.08 -13.12
CA HIS A 409 -3.04 -12.28 -12.22
C HIS A 409 -3.51 -12.26 -10.75
N PHE A 410 -4.27 -11.24 -10.34
CA PHE A 410 -4.78 -11.14 -8.97
C PHE A 410 -5.72 -12.29 -8.63
N MET A 411 -6.74 -12.56 -9.45
CA MET A 411 -7.66 -13.67 -9.22
C MET A 411 -6.95 -15.02 -9.16
N GLY A 412 -5.98 -15.25 -10.07
CA GLY A 412 -5.20 -16.46 -10.09
C GLY A 412 -4.27 -16.59 -8.88
N TYR A 413 -3.69 -15.48 -8.43
CA TYR A 413 -2.81 -15.44 -7.26
C TYR A 413 -3.57 -15.80 -6.00
N GLU A 414 -4.74 -15.19 -5.76
CA GLU A 414 -5.60 -15.51 -4.62
C GLU A 414 -6.01 -16.98 -4.60
N PHE A 415 -6.41 -17.51 -5.76
CA PHE A 415 -6.73 -18.93 -5.90
C PHE A 415 -5.55 -19.83 -5.51
N TRP A 416 -4.34 -19.54 -6.03
CA TRP A 416 -3.16 -20.35 -5.72
C TRP A 416 -2.68 -20.18 -4.27
N GLN A 417 -2.87 -19.01 -3.66
CA GLN A 417 -2.57 -18.78 -2.24
C GLN A 417 -3.48 -19.61 -1.35
N GLN A 418 -4.79 -19.66 -1.64
CA GLN A 418 -5.72 -20.51 -0.90
C GLN A 418 -5.36 -22.00 -0.97
N VAL A 419 -4.80 -22.45 -2.11
CA VAL A 419 -4.39 -23.84 -2.31
C VAL A 419 -3.02 -24.15 -1.68
N LEU A 420 -2.03 -23.26 -1.85
CA LEU A 420 -0.64 -23.50 -1.44
C LEU A 420 -0.37 -23.10 0.01
N ASN A 421 -1.11 -22.13 0.55
CA ASN A 421 -0.92 -21.58 1.89
C ASN A 421 -2.26 -21.40 2.64
N PRO A 422 -2.95 -22.52 2.96
CA PRO A 422 -4.26 -22.47 3.63
C PRO A 422 -4.19 -21.95 5.07
N GLU A 423 -3.01 -21.95 5.70
CA GLU A 423 -2.81 -21.41 7.05
C GLU A 423 -2.49 -19.90 7.07
N HIS A 424 -2.40 -19.25 5.89
CA HIS A 424 -2.04 -17.84 5.71
C HIS A 424 -0.79 -17.40 6.51
N LYS A 425 0.19 -18.30 6.66
CA LYS A 425 1.49 -17.97 7.27
C LYS A 425 2.43 -17.44 6.21
N TYR A 426 3.30 -16.51 6.57
CA TYR A 426 4.29 -15.97 5.64
C TYR A 426 5.25 -17.06 5.15
N ASP A 427 5.12 -17.46 3.89
CA ASP A 427 6.01 -18.40 3.20
C ASP A 427 6.42 -17.86 1.82
N PRO A 428 7.65 -17.33 1.68
CA PRO A 428 8.15 -16.76 0.42
C PRO A 428 8.06 -17.71 -0.78
N LYS A 429 8.15 -19.03 -0.55
CA LYS A 429 8.08 -20.03 -1.62
C LYS A 429 6.67 -20.14 -2.19
N SER A 430 5.67 -20.15 -1.31
CA SER A 430 4.26 -20.14 -1.69
C SER A 430 3.90 -18.90 -2.50
N HIS A 431 4.38 -17.71 -2.08
CA HIS A 431 4.20 -16.47 -2.85
C HIS A 431 4.84 -16.53 -4.24
N LEU A 432 6.06 -17.06 -4.34
CA LEU A 432 6.75 -17.17 -5.63
C LEU A 432 6.05 -18.15 -6.58
N ILE A 433 5.60 -19.30 -6.08
CA ILE A 433 4.92 -20.32 -6.88
C ILE A 433 3.53 -19.82 -7.28
N ALA A 434 2.76 -19.26 -6.35
CA ALA A 434 1.44 -18.70 -6.63
C ALA A 434 1.51 -17.57 -7.65
N GLY A 435 2.41 -16.60 -7.45
CA GLY A 435 2.61 -15.48 -8.39
C GLY A 435 3.15 -15.94 -9.75
N GLY A 436 4.00 -16.96 -9.78
CA GLY A 436 4.49 -17.57 -11.01
C GLY A 436 3.40 -18.27 -11.82
N LEU A 437 2.56 -19.08 -11.17
CA LEU A 437 1.44 -19.79 -11.81
C LEU A 437 0.34 -18.82 -12.27
N ALA A 438 -0.02 -17.86 -11.43
CA ALA A 438 -1.00 -16.82 -11.74
C ALA A 438 -0.53 -15.94 -12.90
N GLY A 439 0.71 -15.46 -12.86
CA GLY A 439 1.29 -14.68 -13.94
C GLY A 439 1.44 -15.49 -15.23
N GLY A 440 1.76 -16.79 -15.13
CA GLY A 440 1.82 -17.68 -16.30
C GLY A 440 0.45 -17.83 -16.97
N LEU A 441 -0.61 -18.00 -16.19
CA LEU A 441 -1.99 -18.03 -16.69
C LEU A 441 -2.39 -16.69 -17.34
N ALA A 442 -2.14 -15.58 -16.65
CA ALA A 442 -2.42 -14.24 -17.17
C ALA A 442 -1.65 -13.96 -18.48
N ALA A 443 -0.38 -14.36 -18.54
CA ALA A 443 0.44 -14.26 -19.73
C ALA A 443 -0.14 -15.10 -20.88
N ALA A 444 -0.61 -16.31 -20.59
CA ALA A 444 -1.20 -17.18 -21.60
C ALA A 444 -2.47 -16.59 -22.22
N VAL A 445 -3.39 -16.12 -21.38
CA VAL A 445 -4.67 -15.54 -21.82
C VAL A 445 -4.44 -14.25 -22.63
N THR A 446 -3.45 -13.44 -22.26
CA THR A 446 -3.16 -12.15 -22.91
C THR A 446 -2.15 -12.22 -24.05
N THR A 447 -1.63 -13.42 -24.38
CA THR A 447 -0.66 -13.61 -25.47
C THR A 447 -1.18 -13.14 -26.85
N PRO A 448 -2.45 -13.37 -27.23
CA PRO A 448 -2.97 -12.88 -28.51
C PRO A 448 -2.85 -11.36 -28.66
N MET A 449 -3.15 -10.61 -27.61
CA MET A 449 -3.08 -9.14 -27.61
C MET A 449 -1.65 -8.62 -27.65
N ASP A 450 -0.71 -9.32 -27.00
CA ASP A 450 0.71 -8.97 -27.06
C ASP A 450 1.33 -9.25 -28.43
N CYS A 451 0.90 -10.32 -29.11
CA CYS A 451 1.27 -10.53 -30.51
C CYS A 451 0.82 -9.35 -31.37
N VAL A 452 -0.42 -8.87 -31.20
CA VAL A 452 -0.93 -7.69 -31.92
C VAL A 452 -0.12 -6.43 -31.58
N LYS A 453 0.17 -6.18 -30.30
CA LYS A 453 1.02 -5.06 -29.85
C LYS A 453 2.39 -5.11 -30.52
N THR A 454 3.07 -6.26 -30.45
CA THR A 454 4.41 -6.44 -31.00
C THR A 454 4.43 -6.23 -32.52
N VAL A 455 3.44 -6.73 -33.25
CA VAL A 455 3.32 -6.51 -34.70
C VAL A 455 3.09 -5.03 -35.04
N LEU A 456 2.26 -4.32 -34.27
CA LEU A 456 2.03 -2.88 -34.47
C LEU A 456 3.28 -2.03 -34.21
N ASN A 457 4.15 -2.46 -33.31
CA ASN A 457 5.39 -1.75 -33.00
C ASN A 457 6.55 -2.11 -33.94
N THR A 458 6.54 -3.32 -34.51
CA THR A 458 7.62 -3.89 -35.34
C THR A 458 7.31 -3.89 -36.84
N GLN A 459 6.58 -2.88 -37.34
CA GLN A 459 6.13 -2.74 -38.75
C GLN A 459 7.25 -2.53 -39.81
N GLN A 460 8.40 -3.16 -39.63
CA GLN A 460 9.61 -2.99 -40.41
C GLN A 460 9.78 -4.16 -41.38
N ALA A 461 9.98 -3.88 -42.68
CA ALA A 461 10.40 -4.88 -43.66
C ALA A 461 11.80 -4.51 -44.15
N ALA A 462 12.77 -5.42 -43.97
CA ALA A 462 14.14 -5.26 -44.45
C ALA A 462 14.21 -5.55 -45.96
N GLU A 463 14.56 -4.54 -46.76
CA GLU A 463 14.98 -4.73 -48.15
C GLU A 463 16.49 -4.45 -48.25
N ALA A 464 17.25 -5.36 -48.86
CA ALA A 464 18.66 -5.16 -49.12
C ALA A 464 18.83 -4.35 -50.41
N ASP A 465 19.57 -3.24 -50.35
CA ASP A 465 19.97 -2.51 -51.55
C ASP A 465 21.09 -3.29 -52.27
N PRO A 466 20.87 -3.77 -53.52
CA PRO A 466 21.86 -4.52 -54.28
C PRO A 466 23.15 -3.74 -54.54
N SER A 467 23.10 -2.40 -54.50
CA SER A 467 24.21 -1.54 -54.91
C SER A 467 25.20 -1.22 -53.79
N ASN A 468 24.79 -1.31 -52.51
CA ASN A 468 25.57 -0.70 -51.41
C ASN A 468 25.72 -1.56 -50.13
N ARG A 469 25.32 -2.85 -50.14
CA ARG A 469 25.36 -3.76 -48.97
C ARG A 469 24.74 -3.17 -47.68
N ARG A 470 23.89 -2.16 -47.80
CA ARG A 470 23.15 -1.55 -46.69
C ARG A 470 21.71 -2.05 -46.73
N ILE A 471 21.22 -2.51 -45.59
CA ILE A 471 19.82 -2.94 -45.41
C ILE A 471 19.00 -1.67 -45.16
N PHE A 472 18.05 -1.37 -46.04
CA PHE A 472 17.12 -0.26 -45.87
C PHE A 472 15.72 -0.78 -45.59
N LEU A 473 15.11 -0.25 -44.52
CA LEU A 473 13.73 -0.55 -44.18
C LEU A 473 12.78 0.32 -45.01
N LYS A 474 11.94 -0.31 -45.84
CA LYS A 474 10.80 0.36 -46.51
C LYS A 474 9.54 0.09 -45.69
N ALA A 475 8.81 1.14 -45.32
CA ALA A 475 7.54 1.02 -44.62
C ALA A 475 6.48 0.47 -45.60
N ARG A 476 6.40 -0.85 -45.76
CA ARG A 476 5.56 -1.48 -46.79
C ARG A 476 4.07 -1.53 -46.41
N TYR A 477 3.74 -1.50 -45.12
CA TYR A 477 2.35 -1.59 -44.65
C TYR A 477 2.12 -0.66 -43.45
N ARG A 478 1.22 0.32 -43.63
CA ARG A 478 0.80 1.26 -42.58
C ARG A 478 -0.42 0.67 -41.87
N TYR A 479 -0.23 -0.37 -41.04
CA TYR A 479 -1.36 -0.88 -40.24
C TYR A 479 -1.76 0.21 -39.24
N ARG A 480 -3.01 0.69 -39.33
CA ARG A 480 -3.48 1.85 -38.56
C ARG A 480 -4.02 1.46 -37.19
N GLY A 481 -4.35 0.19 -36.96
CA GLY A 481 -4.89 -0.25 -35.67
C GLY A 481 -4.96 -1.76 -35.46
N ILE A 482 -5.64 -2.13 -34.37
CA ILE A 482 -5.76 -3.51 -33.84
C ILE A 482 -6.36 -4.45 -34.89
N SER A 483 -7.46 -4.05 -35.53
CA SER A 483 -8.18 -4.87 -36.52
C SER A 483 -7.30 -5.24 -37.74
N ASP A 484 -6.52 -4.28 -38.25
CA ASP A 484 -5.60 -4.51 -39.36
C ASP A 484 -4.49 -5.48 -38.97
N ALA A 485 -3.95 -5.34 -37.76
CA ALA A 485 -2.91 -6.23 -37.24
C ALA A 485 -3.45 -7.66 -37.02
N VAL A 486 -4.65 -7.80 -36.44
CA VAL A 486 -5.34 -9.11 -36.29
C VAL A 486 -5.54 -9.77 -37.65
N ARG A 487 -6.08 -9.04 -38.64
CA ARG A 487 -6.29 -9.56 -40.00
C ARG A 487 -4.97 -9.99 -40.64
N THR A 488 -3.91 -9.22 -40.43
CA THR A 488 -2.58 -9.52 -40.99
C THR A 488 -1.98 -10.78 -40.37
N ILE A 489 -1.99 -10.90 -39.04
CA ILE A 489 -1.51 -12.09 -38.32
C ILE A 489 -2.26 -13.33 -38.81
N TYR A 490 -3.59 -13.24 -38.90
CA TYR A 490 -4.42 -14.31 -39.42
C TYR A 490 -4.04 -14.71 -40.85
N SER A 491 -3.86 -13.73 -41.74
CA SER A 491 -3.52 -13.99 -43.15
C SER A 491 -2.12 -14.60 -43.35
N GLN A 492 -1.15 -14.26 -42.50
CA GLN A 492 0.25 -14.70 -42.67
C GLN A 492 0.60 -15.97 -41.89
N ARG A 493 0.02 -16.16 -40.69
CA ARG A 493 0.37 -17.26 -39.77
C ARG A 493 -0.83 -18.09 -39.31
N GLY A 494 -2.05 -17.76 -39.74
CA GLY A 494 -3.27 -18.40 -39.25
C GLY A 494 -3.48 -18.21 -37.75
N MET A 495 -4.20 -19.13 -37.12
CA MET A 495 -4.51 -19.06 -35.68
C MET A 495 -3.30 -19.29 -34.78
N ALA A 496 -2.33 -20.07 -35.22
CA ALA A 496 -1.06 -20.25 -34.50
C ALA A 496 -0.23 -18.96 -34.42
N GLY A 497 -0.51 -17.96 -35.27
CA GLY A 497 0.11 -16.64 -35.20
C GLY A 497 -0.11 -15.93 -33.87
N PHE A 498 -1.28 -16.13 -33.23
CA PHE A 498 -1.64 -15.48 -31.98
C PHE A 498 -1.04 -16.12 -30.72
N SER A 499 -0.52 -17.35 -30.83
CA SER A 499 0.18 -18.05 -29.75
C SER A 499 1.71 -18.04 -29.92
N CYS A 500 2.23 -17.30 -30.91
CA CYS A 500 3.67 -17.15 -31.12
C CYS A 500 4.33 -16.52 -29.88
N GLY A 501 5.37 -17.18 -29.34
CA GLY A 501 6.06 -16.70 -28.14
C GLY A 501 5.33 -16.96 -26.81
N LEU A 502 4.19 -17.66 -26.82
CA LEU A 502 3.45 -18.06 -25.60
C LEU A 502 4.37 -18.74 -24.57
N GLN A 503 5.12 -19.75 -25.01
CA GLN A 503 6.05 -20.48 -24.14
C GLN A 503 7.11 -19.57 -23.52
N ALA A 504 7.64 -18.59 -24.29
CA ALA A 504 8.59 -17.63 -23.76
C ALA A 504 7.96 -16.76 -22.66
N ARG A 505 6.73 -16.30 -22.85
CA ARG A 505 6.03 -15.50 -21.83
C ARG A 505 5.75 -16.28 -20.55
N VAL A 506 5.30 -17.52 -20.66
CA VAL A 506 4.97 -18.35 -19.48
C VAL A 506 6.24 -18.75 -18.71
N ILE A 507 7.26 -19.25 -19.40
CA ILE A 507 8.50 -19.74 -18.77
C ILE A 507 9.25 -18.60 -18.05
N PHE A 508 9.27 -17.41 -18.65
CA PHE A 508 10.02 -16.28 -18.11
C PHE A 508 9.26 -15.48 -17.04
N GLN A 509 8.03 -15.89 -16.68
CA GLN A 509 7.27 -15.25 -15.62
C GLN A 509 7.83 -15.54 -14.23
N VAL A 510 8.15 -16.80 -13.92
CA VAL A 510 8.64 -17.19 -12.57
C VAL A 510 9.93 -16.46 -12.20
N PRO A 511 10.95 -16.37 -13.08
CA PRO A 511 12.15 -15.59 -12.80
C PRO A 511 11.88 -14.09 -12.66
N ALA A 512 10.94 -13.52 -13.43
CA ALA A 512 10.57 -12.12 -13.33
C ALA A 512 9.95 -11.80 -11.97
N THR A 513 8.99 -12.62 -11.52
CA THR A 513 8.35 -12.48 -10.20
C THR A 513 9.37 -12.62 -9.06
N ALA A 514 10.27 -13.63 -9.13
CA ALA A 514 11.32 -13.81 -8.14
C ALA A 514 12.25 -12.60 -8.04
N LEU A 515 12.62 -12.04 -9.20
CA LEU A 515 13.53 -10.91 -9.29
C LEU A 515 12.88 -9.64 -8.74
N SER A 516 11.65 -9.34 -9.14
CA SER A 516 10.92 -8.15 -8.68
C SER A 516 10.82 -8.14 -7.14
N TRP A 517 10.48 -9.29 -6.55
CA TRP A 517 10.40 -9.44 -5.10
C TRP A 517 11.76 -9.30 -4.41
N SER A 518 12.79 -9.99 -4.90
CA SER A 518 14.13 -9.96 -4.31
C SER A 518 14.75 -8.56 -4.36
N VAL A 519 14.55 -7.85 -5.49
CA VAL A 519 15.09 -6.51 -5.70
C VAL A 519 14.33 -5.48 -4.87
N TYR A 520 13.01 -5.62 -4.76
CA TYR A 520 12.19 -4.77 -3.89
C TYR A 520 12.65 -4.88 -2.42
N GLU A 521 12.79 -6.09 -1.89
CA GLU A 521 13.25 -6.31 -0.51
C GLU A 521 14.67 -5.76 -0.29
N LEU A 522 15.57 -5.93 -1.27
CA LEU A 522 16.91 -5.38 -1.21
C LEU A 522 16.91 -3.84 -1.15
N PHE A 523 16.17 -3.16 -2.03
CA PHE A 523 16.11 -1.69 -2.03
C PHE A 523 15.43 -1.15 -0.78
N LYS A 524 14.39 -1.81 -0.31
CA LYS A 524 13.73 -1.48 0.95
C LYS A 524 14.71 -1.60 2.12
N PHE A 525 15.50 -2.67 2.18
CA PHE A 525 16.55 -2.85 3.18
C PHE A 525 17.60 -1.73 3.14
N MET A 526 18.11 -1.40 1.94
CA MET A 526 19.14 -0.36 1.80
C MET A 526 18.64 1.04 2.17
N LEU A 527 17.46 1.43 1.66
CA LEU A 527 16.87 2.75 1.93
C LEU A 527 16.41 2.91 3.39
N SER A 528 16.08 1.81 4.07
CA SER A 528 15.77 1.82 5.50
C SER A 528 17.01 2.03 6.38
N PHE A 529 18.20 1.64 5.92
CA PHE A 529 19.47 1.82 6.63
C PHE A 529 20.03 3.25 6.51
N GLU A 530 19.83 3.93 5.39
CA GLU A 530 20.31 5.30 5.19
C GLU A 530 19.57 6.33 6.07
N GLY A 531 18.31 6.07 6.43
CA GLY A 531 17.55 6.91 7.37
C GLY A 531 18.08 6.91 8.82
N GLY A 532 19.05 6.04 9.14
CA GLY A 532 19.70 5.97 10.45
C GLY A 532 21.01 6.77 10.59
N HIS A 533 21.48 7.45 9.53
CA HIS A 533 22.79 8.12 9.50
C HIS A 533 22.76 9.64 9.29
N SER A 534 21.61 10.30 9.40
CA SER A 534 21.57 11.76 9.55
C SER A 534 21.52 12.12 11.04
N SER A 535 22.69 12.43 11.59
CA SER A 535 22.96 12.85 12.98
C SER A 535 22.26 14.16 13.35
#